data_AF-A0A534MBI7-F1
#
_entry.id   AF-A0A534MBI7-F1
#
_cell.length_a   1.000
_cell.length_b   1.000
_cell.length_c   1.000
_cell.angle_alpha   90.00
_cell.angle_beta   90.00
_cell.angle_gamma   90.00
#
_symmetry.space_group_name_H-M   'P 1'
#
loop_
_entity.id
_entity.type
_entity.pdbx_description
1 polymer ?
#
loop_
_entity_poly.entity_id
_entity_poly.type
_entity_poly.pdbx_seq_one_letter_code
_entity_poly.pdbx_strand_id
1 'polypeptide(L)'
;MGKRIVDEPGGPSREGHDRHHLIHAWRGRQEAAAPEPKMERLLLLRGQGFARRRPLHRRLAMTRPRYGPIARSVEHVFIRAPASRPEETTMSEYEALAKNVIRRTLHIQPKENVIVECWNHGLPIATEVVYQARAAGARPMLLFEDEDTYWRSVKTLPESKLGQVGSHEWKAIGEADGYVFIPGPADITKIREAGKKYSAATAYNDEWYRRAKRNRLRGARLGLGYVTEARARSYGFDLPAWREMVLAASSVDGQQIVRTGRNVTKALAKKGRIEISHSNGTQFSCDLVGNPAGIEDGIITKEDLDQGENMANLPAGEAFVVPDVKSGDGTIVFDRPIAWLGRWIRGVRVAFDGGRMTKFSASENEDLIRTEWAEATGPKDLL
;
A
#
# COMPACT_ATOMS: atom_id res chain seq x y z
N MET A 1 -2.09 42.80 31.10
CA MET A 1 -1.37 42.67 29.82
C MET A 1 -0.97 41.22 29.66
N GLY A 2 -1.70 40.50 28.80
CA GLY A 2 -1.65 39.03 28.73
C GLY A 2 -0.49 38.49 27.89
N LYS A 3 0.11 37.40 28.37
CA LYS A 3 0.88 36.45 27.57
C LYS A 3 -0.04 35.27 27.27
N ARG A 4 -0.30 35.01 25.99
CA ARG A 4 -0.97 33.78 25.52
C ARG A 4 0.02 32.64 25.62
N ILE A 5 -0.31 31.67 26.45
CA ILE A 5 0.19 30.30 26.40
C ILE A 5 -0.68 29.62 25.33
N VAL A 6 -0.06 29.12 24.28
CA VAL A 6 -0.70 28.22 23.32
C VAL A 6 -0.20 26.83 23.70
N ASP A 7 -0.99 26.15 24.52
CA ASP A 7 -0.84 24.72 24.79
C ASP A 7 -1.39 23.96 23.57
N GLU A 8 -0.51 23.30 22.82
CA GLU A 8 -0.90 22.26 21.87
C GLU A 8 -1.13 20.95 22.64
N PRO A 9 -2.31 20.31 22.55
CA PRO A 9 -2.50 19.00 23.16
C PRO A 9 -1.76 17.94 22.35
N GLY A 10 -0.76 17.32 22.99
CA GLY A 10 -0.02 16.17 22.46
C GLY A 10 -0.96 15.03 22.07
N GLY A 11 -0.83 14.59 20.82
CA GLY A 11 -1.52 13.41 20.30
C GLY A 11 -0.95 12.10 20.87
N PRO A 12 -1.72 11.00 20.84
CA PRO A 12 -1.31 9.73 21.42
C PRO A 12 -0.10 9.12 20.68
N SER A 13 0.74 8.41 21.44
CA SER A 13 1.92 7.67 20.98
C SER A 13 1.56 6.72 19.82
N ARG A 14 2.21 6.92 18.66
CA ARG A 14 1.88 6.31 17.37
C ARG A 14 2.55 4.95 17.13
N GLU A 15 2.47 4.03 18.11
CA GLU A 15 2.78 2.59 17.89
C GLU A 15 1.69 1.86 17.07
N GLY A 16 0.58 2.53 16.74
CA GLY A 16 -0.59 1.97 16.05
C GLY A 16 -0.48 1.83 14.51
N HIS A 17 0.55 2.38 13.86
CA HIS A 17 0.59 2.41 12.39
C HIS A 17 0.68 1.01 11.75
N ASP A 18 1.41 0.05 12.32
CA ASP A 18 1.46 -1.32 11.76
C ASP A 18 0.26 -2.20 12.14
N ARG A 19 -0.61 -1.73 13.04
CA ARG A 19 -1.68 -2.53 13.65
C ARG A 19 -3.03 -2.43 12.91
N HIS A 20 -3.24 -1.43 12.05
CA HIS A 20 -4.56 -1.12 11.44
C HIS A 20 -4.74 -1.48 9.95
N HIS A 21 -3.68 -1.85 9.21
CA HIS A 21 -3.73 -1.88 7.73
C HIS A 21 -4.37 -3.11 7.05
N LEU A 22 -5.05 -4.02 7.79
CA LEU A 22 -5.62 -5.25 7.21
C LEU A 22 -7.15 -5.26 7.04
N ILE A 23 -7.87 -4.18 7.33
CA ILE A 23 -9.35 -4.21 7.35
C ILE A 23 -9.98 -4.10 5.94
N HIS A 24 -9.25 -3.70 4.90
CA HIS A 24 -9.87 -3.35 3.62
C HIS A 24 -9.39 -4.23 2.45
N ALA A 25 -9.83 -5.50 2.44
CA ALA A 25 -10.14 -6.26 1.23
C ALA A 25 -10.65 -7.66 1.63
N TRP A 26 -11.96 -7.85 1.77
CA TRP A 26 -12.58 -9.18 1.65
C TRP A 26 -14.06 -9.05 1.22
N ARG A 27 -14.30 -9.12 -0.10
CA ARG A 27 -15.56 -9.57 -0.70
C ARG A 27 -15.35 -9.93 -2.18
N GLY A 28 -15.63 -11.18 -2.53
CA GLY A 28 -15.74 -11.62 -3.93
C GLY A 28 -15.88 -13.15 -4.04
N ARG A 29 -17.11 -13.61 -4.30
CA ARG A 29 -17.52 -14.99 -4.64
C ARG A 29 -17.80 -15.97 -3.48
N GLN A 30 -18.92 -15.82 -2.77
CA GLN A 30 -19.65 -16.98 -2.22
C GLN A 30 -21.20 -16.90 -2.26
N GLU A 31 -21.81 -15.84 -2.82
CA GLU A 31 -23.30 -15.75 -2.87
C GLU A 31 -23.92 -15.96 -4.26
N ALA A 32 -23.25 -16.66 -5.19
CA ALA A 32 -23.85 -16.99 -6.48
C ALA A 32 -23.65 -18.47 -6.83
N ALA A 33 -24.43 -19.35 -6.19
CA ALA A 33 -24.55 -20.75 -6.58
C ALA A 33 -25.97 -21.28 -6.27
N ALA A 34 -26.86 -21.24 -7.28
CA ALA A 34 -27.99 -22.15 -7.57
C ALA A 34 -29.02 -21.48 -8.54
N PRO A 35 -29.73 -22.22 -9.42
CA PRO A 35 -29.67 -21.95 -10.87
C PRO A 35 -31.00 -21.79 -11.67
N GLU A 36 -30.84 -21.18 -12.88
CA GLU A 36 -31.52 -21.38 -14.20
C GLU A 36 -33.05 -21.10 -14.41
N PRO A 37 -33.60 -20.94 -15.68
CA PRO A 37 -33.03 -21.20 -17.03
C PRO A 37 -33.31 -20.19 -18.21
N LYS A 38 -32.47 -20.32 -19.26
CA LYS A 38 -32.65 -20.23 -20.75
C LYS A 38 -33.40 -19.07 -21.45
N MET A 39 -32.72 -18.44 -22.43
CA MET A 39 -33.03 -18.58 -23.88
C MET A 39 -31.92 -18.04 -24.81
N GLU A 40 -31.74 -18.74 -25.93
CA GLU A 40 -30.76 -18.56 -27.01
C GLU A 40 -30.99 -17.29 -27.87
N ARG A 41 -29.91 -16.74 -28.46
CA ARG A 41 -29.75 -16.73 -29.93
C ARG A 41 -28.32 -16.38 -30.38
N LEU A 42 -27.80 -17.31 -31.16
CA LEU A 42 -26.63 -17.31 -32.03
C LEU A 42 -26.78 -16.26 -33.14
N LEU A 43 -25.70 -15.59 -33.54
CA LEU A 43 -25.46 -15.18 -34.94
C LEU A 43 -23.95 -14.93 -35.18
N LEU A 44 -23.33 -15.93 -35.80
CA LEU A 44 -22.08 -15.82 -36.54
C LEU A 44 -22.29 -14.97 -37.79
N LEU A 45 -21.28 -14.21 -38.21
CA LEU A 45 -20.96 -14.04 -39.64
C LEU A 45 -19.46 -13.72 -39.82
N ARG A 46 -18.88 -14.47 -40.76
CA ARG A 46 -17.49 -14.46 -41.25
C ARG A 46 -17.25 -13.28 -42.19
N GLY A 47 -15.97 -12.94 -42.41
CA GLY A 47 -15.49 -12.70 -43.78
C GLY A 47 -14.32 -11.72 -43.96
N GLN A 48 -13.14 -12.29 -44.29
CA GLN A 48 -12.18 -11.91 -45.37
C GLN A 48 -11.76 -10.43 -45.54
N GLY A 49 -10.51 -10.06 -45.85
CA GLY A 49 -9.38 -10.79 -46.38
C GLY A 49 -8.14 -9.90 -46.61
N PHE A 50 -7.12 -10.54 -47.17
CA PHE A 50 -5.75 -10.10 -47.44
C PHE A 50 -5.57 -8.82 -48.28
N ALA A 51 -4.49 -8.06 -48.04
CA ALA A 51 -3.50 -7.68 -49.07
C ALA A 51 -2.20 -7.10 -48.47
N ARG A 52 -1.07 -7.68 -48.90
CA ARG A 52 0.32 -7.26 -48.64
C ARG A 52 0.75 -6.13 -49.60
N ARG A 53 1.64 -5.22 -49.16
CA ARG A 53 2.64 -4.57 -50.02
C ARG A 53 4.00 -4.44 -49.32
N ARG A 54 5.06 -4.73 -50.08
CA ARG A 54 6.48 -4.82 -49.70
C ARG A 54 7.16 -3.44 -49.61
N PRO A 55 8.28 -3.30 -48.87
CA PRO A 55 9.12 -2.11 -48.90
C PRO A 55 10.22 -2.20 -49.98
N LEU A 56 10.59 -1.04 -50.53
CA LEU A 56 11.69 -0.84 -51.48
C LEU A 56 12.97 -0.46 -50.71
N HIS A 57 14.02 -1.27 -50.86
CA HIS A 57 15.38 -0.95 -50.45
C HIS A 57 16.10 -0.13 -51.51
N ARG A 58 16.87 0.89 -51.10
CA ARG A 58 17.85 1.58 -51.95
C ARG A 58 19.26 1.30 -51.41
N ARG A 59 20.05 0.58 -52.19
CA ARG A 59 21.49 0.34 -51.99
C ARG A 59 22.30 1.58 -52.38
N LEU A 60 23.32 1.89 -51.60
CA LEU A 60 24.50 2.66 -52.04
C LEU A 60 25.72 1.74 -51.93
N ALA A 61 26.53 1.75 -52.97
CA ALA A 61 27.72 0.94 -53.15
C ALA A 61 28.96 1.84 -53.21
N MET A 62 30.14 1.19 -53.22
CA MET A 62 31.52 1.69 -53.42
C MET A 62 32.24 2.06 -52.12
N THR A 63 33.49 1.65 -51.83
CA THR A 63 34.56 1.02 -52.62
C THR A 63 35.65 0.50 -51.65
N ARG A 64 36.32 -0.60 -51.98
CA ARG A 64 37.54 -1.12 -51.30
C ARG A 64 38.81 -0.69 -52.05
N PRO A 65 39.98 -0.56 -51.40
CA PRO A 65 41.27 -0.86 -52.00
C PRO A 65 41.79 -2.26 -51.60
N ARG A 66 42.60 -2.81 -52.50
CA ARG A 66 43.17 -4.17 -52.54
C ARG A 66 44.47 -4.27 -51.73
N TYR A 67 44.69 -5.39 -51.06
CA TYR A 67 46.01 -6.01 -50.85
C TYR A 67 45.86 -7.55 -50.96
N GLY A 68 46.76 -8.20 -51.70
CA GLY A 68 46.81 -9.64 -51.96
C GLY A 68 47.37 -10.47 -50.78
N PRO A 69 47.35 -11.81 -50.87
CA PRO A 69 47.15 -12.67 -49.70
C PRO A 69 48.45 -13.19 -49.08
N ILE A 70 48.50 -13.18 -47.74
CA ILE A 70 49.35 -14.07 -46.95
C ILE A 70 48.45 -15.22 -46.49
N ALA A 71 48.71 -16.42 -47.00
CA ALA A 71 48.00 -17.62 -46.61
C ALA A 71 48.35 -17.99 -45.15
N ARG A 72 47.40 -17.79 -44.24
CA ARG A 72 47.33 -18.50 -42.95
C ARG A 72 45.97 -19.19 -42.92
N SER A 73 45.99 -20.52 -42.89
CA SER A 73 44.82 -21.35 -42.65
C SER A 73 44.32 -21.09 -41.23
N VAL A 74 43.33 -20.22 -41.10
CA VAL A 74 42.52 -20.09 -39.88
C VAL A 74 41.23 -20.84 -40.16
N GLU A 75 41.05 -22.00 -39.54
CA GLU A 75 39.74 -22.65 -39.49
C GLU A 75 38.80 -21.72 -38.72
N HIS A 76 37.94 -21.00 -39.46
CA HIS A 76 36.82 -20.32 -38.87
C HIS A 76 35.76 -21.35 -38.51
N VAL A 77 35.79 -21.82 -37.27
CA VAL A 77 34.64 -22.51 -36.66
C VAL A 77 33.53 -21.46 -36.54
N PHE A 78 32.60 -21.45 -37.49
CA PHE A 78 31.36 -20.69 -37.37
C PHE A 78 30.46 -21.42 -36.38
N ILE A 79 30.58 -21.08 -35.09
CA ILE A 79 29.55 -21.42 -34.11
C ILE A 79 28.32 -20.61 -34.51
N ARG A 80 27.36 -21.29 -35.14
CA ARG A 80 26.05 -20.71 -35.44
C ARG A 80 25.38 -20.50 -34.08
N ALA A 81 25.36 -19.26 -33.59
CA ALA A 81 24.57 -18.90 -32.43
C ALA A 81 23.13 -19.38 -32.68
N PRO A 82 22.49 -20.08 -31.73
CA PRO A 82 21.10 -20.44 -31.89
C PRO A 82 20.32 -19.16 -32.15
N ALA A 83 19.44 -19.19 -33.15
CA ALA A 83 18.52 -18.09 -33.40
C ALA A 83 17.82 -17.78 -32.07
N SER A 84 18.04 -16.57 -31.55
CA SER A 84 17.32 -16.07 -30.39
C SER A 84 15.84 -16.23 -30.69
N ARG A 85 15.16 -17.13 -29.96
CA ARG A 85 13.71 -17.02 -29.83
C ARG A 85 13.45 -15.56 -29.44
N PRO A 86 12.47 -14.86 -30.03
CA PRO A 86 12.01 -13.64 -29.40
C PRO A 86 11.69 -14.03 -27.96
N GLU A 87 12.42 -13.48 -26.99
CA GLU A 87 11.98 -13.48 -25.61
C GLU A 87 10.58 -12.86 -25.68
N GLU A 88 9.56 -13.69 -25.50
CA GLU A 88 8.28 -13.19 -25.05
C GLU A 88 8.63 -12.43 -23.79
N THR A 89 8.65 -11.10 -23.90
CA THR A 89 8.79 -10.23 -22.75
C THR A 89 7.49 -10.43 -21.99
N THR A 90 7.43 -11.47 -21.16
CA THR A 90 6.29 -11.75 -20.32
C THR A 90 6.18 -10.56 -19.40
N MET A 91 5.24 -9.66 -19.71
CA MET A 91 4.97 -8.50 -18.89
C MET A 91 4.79 -8.96 -17.44
N SER A 92 5.50 -8.32 -16.52
CA SER A 92 5.34 -8.57 -15.09
C SER A 92 3.87 -8.41 -14.72
N GLU A 93 3.32 -9.31 -13.90
CA GLU A 93 1.94 -9.18 -13.42
C GLU A 93 1.73 -7.87 -12.62
N TYR A 94 2.81 -7.24 -12.16
CA TYR A 94 2.80 -5.97 -11.44
C TYR A 94 2.97 -4.75 -12.33
N GLU A 95 3.17 -4.90 -13.64
CA GLU A 95 3.49 -3.78 -14.54
C GLU A 95 2.42 -2.67 -14.43
N ALA A 96 1.14 -3.04 -14.48
CA ALA A 96 0.05 -2.07 -14.41
C ALA A 96 0.06 -1.29 -13.08
N LEU A 97 0.24 -2.00 -11.96
CA LEU A 97 0.37 -1.41 -10.64
C LEU A 97 1.57 -0.48 -10.56
N ALA A 98 2.77 -0.98 -10.88
CA ALA A 98 4.02 -0.23 -10.79
C ALA A 98 4.00 1.04 -11.68
N LYS A 99 3.48 0.93 -12.90
CA LYS A 99 3.32 2.06 -13.81
C LYS A 99 2.36 3.11 -13.26
N ASN A 100 1.25 2.69 -12.64
CA ASN A 100 0.32 3.59 -11.98
C ASN A 100 0.96 4.28 -10.77
N VAL A 101 1.68 3.53 -9.93
CA VAL A 101 2.41 4.10 -8.77
C VAL A 101 3.37 5.20 -9.21
N ILE A 102 4.22 4.92 -10.19
CA ILE A 102 5.23 5.88 -10.67
C ILE A 102 4.59 7.09 -11.34
N ARG A 103 3.60 6.90 -12.22
CA ARG A 103 3.10 7.97 -13.09
C ARG A 103 1.91 8.73 -12.54
N ARG A 104 1.03 8.05 -11.79
CA ARG A 104 -0.26 8.57 -11.33
C ARG A 104 -0.29 8.82 -9.83
N THR A 105 0.20 7.89 -9.02
CA THR A 105 0.21 8.06 -7.57
C THR A 105 1.26 9.08 -7.14
N LEU A 106 2.50 8.91 -7.60
CA LEU A 106 3.63 9.73 -7.16
C LEU A 106 4.05 10.82 -8.14
N HIS A 107 3.47 10.82 -9.35
CA HIS A 107 3.79 11.77 -10.42
C HIS A 107 5.30 11.95 -10.66
N ILE A 108 6.05 10.85 -10.63
CA ILE A 108 7.52 10.87 -10.75
C ILE A 108 7.95 11.45 -12.09
N GLN A 109 8.90 12.39 -12.04
CA GLN A 109 9.48 13.07 -13.18
C GLN A 109 10.86 12.48 -13.55
N PRO A 110 11.33 12.69 -14.79
CA PRO A 110 12.70 12.34 -15.16
C PRO A 110 13.72 13.03 -14.24
N LYS A 111 14.79 12.30 -13.90
CA LYS A 111 15.90 12.70 -13.02
C LYS A 111 15.58 12.78 -11.52
N GLU A 112 14.33 12.60 -11.11
CA GLU A 112 13.97 12.49 -9.69
C GLU A 112 14.57 11.22 -9.06
N ASN A 113 14.88 11.30 -7.78
CA ASN A 113 15.39 10.18 -6.98
C ASN A 113 14.22 9.45 -6.31
N VAL A 114 14.19 8.12 -6.45
CA VAL A 114 13.09 7.30 -5.89
C VAL A 114 13.66 6.22 -5.00
N ILE A 115 13.20 6.13 -3.76
CA ILE A 115 13.51 4.99 -2.89
C ILE A 115 12.41 3.95 -3.08
N VAL A 116 12.80 2.70 -3.36
CA VAL A 116 11.90 1.55 -3.36
C VAL A 116 12.35 0.64 -2.24
N GLU A 117 11.52 0.48 -1.22
CA GLU A 117 11.82 -0.35 -0.05
C GLU A 117 10.97 -1.62 -0.05
N CYS A 118 11.61 -2.76 0.17
CA CYS A 118 10.90 -4.03 0.27
C CYS A 118 11.62 -5.04 1.16
N TRP A 119 10.87 -6.08 1.52
CA TRP A 119 11.37 -7.29 2.18
C TRP A 119 11.45 -8.45 1.16
N ASN A 120 11.93 -9.62 1.59
CA ASN A 120 12.14 -10.80 0.73
C ASN A 120 10.93 -11.13 -0.18
N HIS A 121 9.72 -11.16 0.37
CA HIS A 121 8.48 -11.46 -0.36
C HIS A 121 8.04 -10.34 -1.31
N GLY A 122 8.48 -9.10 -1.05
CA GLY A 122 8.14 -7.92 -1.84
C GLY A 122 9.03 -7.73 -3.07
N LEU A 123 10.15 -8.45 -3.16
CA LEU A 123 11.16 -8.26 -4.20
C LEU A 123 10.60 -8.33 -5.63
N PRO A 124 9.70 -9.27 -6.00
CA PRO A 124 9.09 -9.30 -7.34
C PRO A 124 8.30 -8.03 -7.70
N ILE A 125 7.67 -7.38 -6.72
CA ILE A 125 6.95 -6.11 -6.91
C ILE A 125 7.95 -4.97 -7.03
N ALA A 126 8.93 -4.94 -6.13
CA ALA A 126 9.93 -3.87 -6.04
C ALA A 126 10.78 -3.77 -7.31
N THR A 127 11.21 -4.91 -7.89
CA THR A 127 12.01 -4.91 -9.12
C THR A 127 11.23 -4.35 -10.31
N GLU A 128 9.92 -4.61 -10.39
CA GLU A 128 9.05 -4.02 -11.41
C GLU A 128 8.89 -2.50 -11.19
N VAL A 129 8.69 -2.05 -9.94
CA VAL A 129 8.66 -0.62 -9.61
C VAL A 129 9.97 0.08 -10.00
N VAL A 130 11.12 -0.54 -9.68
CA VAL A 130 12.45 -0.04 -10.08
C VAL A 130 12.58 0.04 -11.60
N TYR A 131 12.11 -0.97 -12.33
CA TYR A 131 12.10 -0.96 -13.79
C TYR A 131 11.26 0.20 -14.33
N GLN A 132 10.02 0.37 -13.84
CA GLN A 132 9.13 1.44 -14.27
C GLN A 132 9.66 2.85 -13.91
N ALA A 133 10.33 3.00 -12.76
CA ALA A 133 11.00 4.24 -12.39
C ALA A 133 12.14 4.59 -13.36
N ARG A 134 12.99 3.61 -13.71
CA ARG A 134 14.05 3.80 -14.74
C ARG A 134 13.46 4.11 -16.11
N ALA A 135 12.37 3.43 -16.48
CA ALA A 135 11.67 3.68 -17.74
C ALA A 135 11.06 5.09 -17.81
N ALA A 136 10.71 5.69 -16.66
CA ALA A 136 10.30 7.09 -16.55
C ALA A 136 11.48 8.09 -16.52
N GLY A 137 12.73 7.61 -16.55
CA GLY A 137 13.93 8.43 -16.49
C GLY A 137 14.34 8.86 -15.07
N ALA A 138 13.72 8.29 -14.04
CA ALA A 138 14.06 8.52 -12.64
C ALA A 138 15.27 7.68 -12.20
N ARG A 139 15.78 7.94 -10.99
CA ARG A 139 16.96 7.31 -10.39
C ARG A 139 16.55 6.51 -9.15
N PRO A 140 16.20 5.22 -9.29
CA PRO A 140 15.77 4.44 -8.15
C PRO A 140 16.95 3.92 -7.31
N MET A 141 16.76 3.91 -5.99
CA MET A 141 17.53 3.14 -5.02
C MET A 141 16.64 2.04 -4.44
N LEU A 142 17.08 0.78 -4.50
CA LEU A 142 16.39 -0.33 -3.85
C LEU A 142 16.94 -0.50 -2.43
N LEU A 143 16.11 -0.26 -1.43
CA LEU A 143 16.38 -0.57 -0.03
C LEU A 143 15.75 -1.93 0.27
N PHE A 144 16.59 -2.93 0.55
CA PHE A 144 16.15 -4.31 0.77
C PHE A 144 16.41 -4.71 2.21
N GLU A 145 15.35 -5.06 2.93
CA GLU A 145 15.43 -5.65 4.27
C GLU A 145 15.37 -7.18 4.15
N ASP A 146 16.45 -7.85 4.56
CA ASP A 146 16.47 -9.31 4.62
C ASP A 146 15.81 -9.79 5.92
N GLU A 147 14.64 -10.39 5.80
CA GLU A 147 13.78 -10.77 6.92
C GLU A 147 14.47 -11.72 7.91
N ASP A 148 15.26 -12.67 7.41
CA ASP A 148 15.97 -13.63 8.26
C ASP A 148 17.07 -12.93 9.08
N THR A 149 17.80 -12.01 8.46
CA THR A 149 18.79 -11.17 9.15
C THR A 149 18.11 -10.23 10.15
N TYR A 150 16.99 -9.62 9.79
CA TYR A 150 16.19 -8.78 10.68
C TYR A 150 15.76 -9.57 11.93
N TRP A 151 15.13 -10.73 11.75
CA TRP A 151 14.64 -11.53 12.88
C TRP A 151 15.76 -12.13 13.72
N ARG A 152 16.89 -12.52 13.10
CA ARG A 152 18.08 -12.92 13.85
C ARG A 152 18.57 -11.78 14.74
N SER A 153 18.60 -10.56 14.22
CA SER A 153 19.02 -9.37 14.97
C SER A 153 18.09 -9.10 16.15
N VAL A 154 16.78 -9.04 15.91
CA VAL A 154 15.75 -8.89 16.96
C VAL A 154 15.90 -9.97 18.03
N LYS A 155 16.08 -11.24 17.63
CA LYS A 155 16.21 -12.35 18.57
C LYS A 155 17.50 -12.27 19.41
N THR A 156 18.64 -12.04 18.77
CA THR A 156 19.97 -12.29 19.38
C THR A 156 20.68 -11.06 19.92
N LEU A 157 20.39 -9.86 19.41
CA LEU A 157 21.05 -8.64 19.85
C LEU A 157 20.33 -8.01 21.06
N PRO A 158 21.06 -7.20 21.87
CA PRO A 158 20.43 -6.37 22.90
C PRO A 158 19.66 -5.21 22.27
N GLU A 159 18.60 -4.73 22.95
CA GLU A 159 17.71 -3.66 22.47
C GLU A 159 18.45 -2.38 22.07
N SER A 160 19.52 -2.03 22.78
CA SER A 160 20.35 -0.84 22.49
C SER A 160 21.08 -0.88 21.14
N LYS A 161 21.10 -2.04 20.46
CA LYS A 161 21.68 -2.22 19.13
C LYS A 161 20.63 -2.29 18.02
N LEU A 162 19.35 -2.25 18.35
CA LEU A 162 18.24 -2.32 17.40
C LEU A 162 17.76 -0.90 17.02
N GLY A 163 17.07 -0.79 15.89
CA GLY A 163 16.38 0.44 15.48
C GLY A 163 17.28 1.62 15.16
N GLN A 164 18.55 1.37 14.82
CA GLN A 164 19.52 2.41 14.47
C GLN A 164 19.57 2.58 12.96
N VAL A 165 19.26 3.79 12.48
CA VAL A 165 19.34 4.13 11.05
C VAL A 165 20.62 4.92 10.77
N GLY A 166 21.36 4.49 9.76
CA GLY A 166 22.63 5.10 9.38
C GLY A 166 22.49 6.48 8.75
N SER A 167 23.53 7.31 8.87
CA SER A 167 23.54 8.66 8.27
C SER A 167 23.41 8.67 6.74
N HIS A 168 23.78 7.57 6.08
CA HIS A 168 23.64 7.40 4.63
C HIS A 168 22.17 7.24 4.22
N GLU A 169 21.38 6.46 4.95
CA GLU A 169 19.95 6.30 4.69
C GLU A 169 19.20 7.60 4.97
N TRP A 170 19.55 8.30 6.05
CA TRP A 170 19.00 9.62 6.33
C TRP A 170 19.28 10.65 5.24
N LYS A 171 20.46 10.61 4.63
CA LYS A 171 20.77 11.46 3.47
C LYS A 171 19.97 11.04 2.24
N ALA A 172 19.80 9.73 2.01
CA ALA A 172 18.99 9.25 0.90
C ALA A 172 17.54 9.74 1.00
N ILE A 173 16.92 9.67 2.18
CA ILE A 173 15.57 10.24 2.43
C ILE A 173 15.55 11.77 2.27
N GLY A 174 16.68 12.43 2.57
CA GLY A 174 16.90 13.87 2.34
C GLY A 174 16.86 14.29 0.88
N GLU A 175 17.34 13.42 -0.01
CA GLU A 175 17.54 13.70 -1.43
C GLU A 175 16.48 13.01 -2.32
N ALA A 176 15.57 12.23 -1.74
CA ALA A 176 14.53 11.51 -2.45
C ALA A 176 13.31 12.39 -2.74
N ASP A 177 12.76 12.25 -3.94
CA ASP A 177 11.52 12.88 -4.36
C ASP A 177 10.32 11.94 -4.20
N GLY A 178 10.56 10.63 -4.36
CA GLY A 178 9.55 9.57 -4.26
C GLY A 178 9.98 8.42 -3.34
N TYR A 179 9.00 7.79 -2.71
CA TYR A 179 9.18 6.59 -1.89
C TYR A 179 8.08 5.56 -2.16
N VAL A 180 8.47 4.32 -2.43
CA VAL A 180 7.54 3.20 -2.59
C VAL A 180 7.90 2.15 -1.55
N PHE A 181 6.96 1.83 -0.67
CA PHE A 181 7.14 0.83 0.37
C PHE A 181 6.30 -0.40 0.09
N ILE A 182 6.94 -1.57 0.04
CA ILE A 182 6.31 -2.88 0.02
C ILE A 182 6.50 -3.48 1.42
N PRO A 183 5.47 -3.43 2.28
CA PRO A 183 5.64 -3.71 3.70
C PRO A 183 6.07 -5.14 4.02
N GLY A 184 6.88 -5.25 5.06
CA GLY A 184 7.11 -6.46 5.83
C GLY A 184 7.08 -6.15 7.33
N PRO A 185 7.54 -7.06 8.20
CA PRO A 185 7.93 -8.43 7.89
C PRO A 185 6.76 -9.28 7.37
N ALA A 186 7.08 -10.35 6.64
CA ALA A 186 6.10 -11.28 6.10
C ALA A 186 5.35 -12.02 7.22
N ASP A 187 6.07 -12.46 8.25
CA ASP A 187 5.51 -13.21 9.36
C ASP A 187 5.08 -12.29 10.51
N ILE A 188 3.78 -11.97 10.52
CA ILE A 188 3.16 -11.14 11.55
C ILE A 188 3.25 -11.77 12.96
N THR A 189 3.37 -13.10 13.06
CA THR A 189 3.36 -13.78 14.37
C THR A 189 4.65 -13.52 15.15
N LYS A 190 5.76 -13.37 14.45
CA LYS A 190 7.08 -13.05 15.04
C LYS A 190 7.12 -11.65 15.67
N ILE A 191 6.32 -10.71 15.18
CA ILE A 191 6.16 -9.38 15.79
C ILE A 191 5.63 -9.53 17.22
N ARG A 192 4.56 -10.33 17.39
CA ARG A 192 3.97 -10.60 18.69
C ARG A 192 4.96 -11.30 19.63
N GLU A 193 5.71 -12.27 19.12
CA GLU A 193 6.70 -13.02 19.91
C GLU A 193 7.89 -12.16 20.36
N ALA A 194 8.27 -11.17 19.54
CA ALA A 194 9.38 -10.27 19.84
C ALA A 194 9.04 -9.24 20.94
N GLY A 195 7.76 -8.89 21.13
CA GLY A 195 7.31 -7.95 22.16
C GLY A 195 8.10 -6.64 22.14
N LYS A 196 8.64 -6.22 23.30
CA LYS A 196 9.42 -4.97 23.44
C LYS A 196 10.62 -4.86 22.51
N LYS A 197 11.23 -5.99 22.11
CA LYS A 197 12.34 -5.97 21.15
C LYS A 197 11.89 -5.50 19.77
N TYR A 198 10.64 -5.73 19.39
CA TYR A 198 10.11 -5.19 18.14
C TYR A 198 9.93 -3.67 18.21
N SER A 199 9.41 -3.13 19.32
CA SER A 199 9.35 -1.68 19.55
C SER A 199 10.74 -1.05 19.49
N ALA A 200 11.76 -1.68 20.10
CA ALA A 200 13.15 -1.22 19.98
C ALA A 200 13.69 -1.26 18.54
N ALA A 201 13.36 -2.32 17.78
CA ALA A 201 13.79 -2.47 16.39
C ALA A 201 13.14 -1.48 15.42
N THR A 202 11.99 -0.92 15.78
CA THR A 202 11.21 0.01 14.96
C THR A 202 11.17 1.43 15.54
N ALA A 203 11.97 1.71 16.57
CA ALA A 203 11.99 3.00 17.28
C ALA A 203 12.36 4.20 16.39
N TYR A 204 12.96 3.96 15.21
CA TYR A 204 13.27 5.00 14.24
C TYR A 204 12.05 5.49 13.43
N ASN A 205 10.93 4.77 13.43
CA ASN A 205 9.79 5.04 12.54
C ASN A 205 9.26 6.47 12.67
N ASP A 206 9.12 6.99 13.89
CA ASP A 206 8.63 8.35 14.12
C ASP A 206 9.58 9.42 13.53
N GLU A 207 10.88 9.20 13.65
CA GLU A 207 11.89 10.04 13.00
C GLU A 207 11.80 9.96 11.48
N TRP A 208 11.64 8.75 10.95
CA TRP A 208 11.51 8.51 9.52
C TRP A 208 10.32 9.30 8.94
N TYR A 209 9.11 9.15 9.50
CA TYR A 209 7.93 9.85 8.99
C TYR A 209 8.06 11.36 9.12
N ARG A 210 8.63 11.85 10.21
CA ARG A 210 8.86 13.28 10.40
C ARG A 210 9.85 13.85 9.38
N ARG A 211 10.90 13.10 9.02
CA ARG A 211 11.82 13.49 7.94
C ARG A 211 11.16 13.44 6.57
N ALA A 212 10.42 12.38 6.27
CA ALA A 212 9.69 12.25 5.01
C ALA A 212 8.71 13.41 4.80
N LYS A 213 7.94 13.79 5.83
CA LYS A 213 7.07 14.98 5.82
C LYS A 213 7.85 16.27 5.62
N ARG A 214 8.93 16.48 6.39
CA ARG A 214 9.78 17.68 6.28
C ARG A 214 10.38 17.84 4.89
N ASN A 215 10.78 16.73 4.25
CA ASN A 215 11.36 16.72 2.91
C ASN A 215 10.29 16.70 1.81
N ARG A 216 9.00 16.70 2.17
CA ARG A 216 7.86 16.66 1.23
C ARG A 216 7.93 15.47 0.27
N LEU A 217 8.39 14.32 0.78
CA LEU A 217 8.56 13.08 0.03
C LEU A 217 7.20 12.55 -0.42
N ARG A 218 7.03 12.26 -1.72
CA ARG A 218 5.81 11.63 -2.24
C ARG A 218 5.89 10.12 -2.03
N GLY A 219 5.08 9.60 -1.13
CA GLY A 219 5.14 8.21 -0.69
C GLY A 219 3.95 7.35 -1.12
N ALA A 220 4.20 6.07 -1.41
CA ALA A 220 3.16 5.07 -1.69
C ALA A 220 3.45 3.79 -0.91
N ARG A 221 2.48 3.32 -0.13
CA ARG A 221 2.53 2.02 0.56
C ARG A 221 1.70 1.01 -0.21
N LEU A 222 2.34 -0.06 -0.67
CA LEU A 222 1.70 -1.12 -1.43
C LEU A 222 1.26 -2.24 -0.49
N GLY A 223 -0.02 -2.25 -0.11
CA GLY A 223 -0.64 -3.25 0.78
C GLY A 223 -0.50 -4.70 0.30
N LEU A 224 -0.15 -4.91 -0.98
CA LEU A 224 0.26 -6.20 -1.51
C LEU A 224 1.45 -6.82 -0.75
N GLY A 225 2.31 -6.00 -0.12
CA GLY A 225 3.36 -6.49 0.78
C GLY A 225 2.82 -7.20 2.01
N TYR A 226 1.59 -6.95 2.43
CA TYR A 226 0.97 -7.71 3.53
C TYR A 226 0.40 -9.06 3.06
N VAL A 227 0.32 -9.33 1.76
CA VAL A 227 -0.23 -10.58 1.21
C VAL A 227 0.86 -11.65 1.22
N THR A 228 1.06 -12.27 2.38
CA THR A 228 2.09 -13.29 2.60
C THR A 228 1.48 -14.60 3.02
N GLU A 229 2.22 -15.69 2.79
CA GLU A 229 1.77 -17.02 3.21
C GLU A 229 1.57 -17.12 4.72
N ALA A 230 2.47 -16.52 5.52
CA ALA A 230 2.37 -16.53 6.98
C ALA A 230 1.11 -15.79 7.48
N ARG A 231 0.76 -14.66 6.87
CA ARG A 231 -0.46 -13.92 7.20
C ARG A 231 -1.70 -14.65 6.72
N ALA A 232 -1.68 -15.23 5.52
CA ALA A 232 -2.78 -16.03 5.00
C ALA A 232 -3.09 -17.22 5.92
N ARG A 233 -2.07 -17.94 6.40
CA ARG A 233 -2.23 -19.02 7.40
C ARG A 233 -2.80 -18.51 8.72
N SER A 234 -2.29 -17.39 9.23
CA SER A 234 -2.71 -16.82 10.51
C SER A 234 -4.18 -16.38 10.50
N TYR A 235 -4.64 -15.84 9.37
CA TYR A 235 -5.98 -15.28 9.22
C TYR A 235 -6.98 -16.23 8.56
N GLY A 236 -6.53 -17.37 8.04
CA GLY A 236 -7.37 -18.34 7.35
C GLY A 236 -7.78 -17.90 5.94
N PHE A 237 -6.92 -17.16 5.23
CA PHE A 237 -7.18 -16.71 3.87
C PHE A 237 -6.67 -17.70 2.83
N ASP A 238 -7.43 -17.84 1.74
CA ASP A 238 -6.93 -18.42 0.49
C ASP A 238 -5.92 -17.43 -0.13
N LEU A 239 -4.64 -17.78 -0.11
CA LEU A 239 -3.57 -16.88 -0.53
C LEU A 239 -3.69 -16.46 -2.01
N PRO A 240 -3.90 -17.36 -2.99
CA PRO A 240 -4.11 -16.96 -4.38
C PRO A 240 -5.28 -15.98 -4.57
N ALA A 241 -6.45 -16.27 -3.99
CA ALA A 241 -7.62 -15.42 -4.12
C ALA A 241 -7.43 -14.06 -3.42
N TRP A 242 -6.80 -14.06 -2.24
CA TRP A 242 -6.48 -12.83 -1.52
C TRP A 242 -5.52 -11.94 -2.32
N ARG A 243 -4.50 -12.54 -2.93
CA ARG A 243 -3.55 -11.85 -3.79
C ARG A 243 -4.21 -11.27 -5.04
N GLU A 244 -5.00 -12.06 -5.75
CA GLU A 244 -5.73 -11.61 -6.95
C GLU A 244 -6.58 -10.38 -6.61
N MET A 245 -7.34 -10.45 -5.51
CA MET A 245 -8.20 -9.36 -5.04
C MET A 245 -7.41 -8.10 -4.68
N VAL A 246 -6.32 -8.22 -3.89
CA VAL A 246 -5.54 -7.04 -3.46
C VAL A 246 -4.81 -6.42 -4.65
N LEU A 247 -4.27 -7.22 -5.58
CA LEU A 247 -3.62 -6.72 -6.78
C LEU A 247 -4.64 -5.99 -7.69
N ALA A 248 -5.82 -6.57 -7.89
CA ALA A 248 -6.88 -5.95 -8.68
C ALA A 248 -7.33 -4.62 -8.06
N ALA A 249 -7.56 -4.59 -6.74
CA ALA A 249 -7.94 -3.37 -6.01
C ALA A 249 -6.84 -2.30 -6.05
N SER A 250 -5.57 -2.70 -5.95
CA SER A 250 -4.43 -1.77 -5.99
C SER A 250 -4.18 -1.20 -7.39
N SER A 251 -4.71 -1.85 -8.43
CA SER A 251 -4.51 -1.48 -9.84
C SER A 251 -5.64 -0.58 -10.39
N VAL A 252 -6.63 -0.24 -9.57
CA VAL A 252 -7.75 0.64 -9.95
C VAL A 252 -7.26 2.04 -10.26
N ASP A 253 -7.90 2.70 -11.23
CA ASP A 253 -7.62 4.09 -11.56
C ASP A 253 -8.14 5.03 -10.45
N GLY A 254 -7.23 5.66 -9.72
CA GLY A 254 -7.54 6.63 -8.65
C GLY A 254 -8.46 7.76 -9.11
N GLN A 255 -8.49 8.13 -10.40
CA GLN A 255 -9.42 9.13 -10.91
C GLN A 255 -10.90 8.75 -10.75
N GLN A 256 -11.22 7.45 -10.74
CA GLN A 256 -12.59 7.00 -10.46
C GLN A 256 -12.92 7.19 -8.97
N ILE A 257 -11.96 6.89 -8.08
CA ILE A 257 -12.08 7.05 -6.64
C ILE A 257 -12.28 8.53 -6.30
N VAL A 258 -11.46 9.42 -6.87
CA VAL A 258 -11.60 10.88 -6.75
C VAL A 258 -13.02 11.35 -7.07
N ARG A 259 -13.58 10.91 -8.21
CA ARG A 259 -14.91 11.36 -8.65
C ARG A 259 -16.00 10.96 -7.65
N THR A 260 -16.00 9.71 -7.21
CA THR A 260 -17.01 9.21 -6.27
C THR A 260 -16.80 9.80 -4.87
N GLY A 261 -15.57 9.76 -4.35
CA GLY A 261 -15.29 10.20 -2.99
C GLY A 261 -15.37 11.72 -2.82
N ARG A 262 -15.21 12.54 -3.87
CA ARG A 262 -15.52 13.98 -3.80
C ARG A 262 -16.98 14.27 -3.48
N ASN A 263 -17.91 13.45 -3.96
CA ASN A 263 -19.32 13.60 -3.62
C ASN A 263 -19.58 13.26 -2.15
N VAL A 264 -18.93 12.21 -1.65
CA VAL A 264 -19.03 11.77 -0.25
C VAL A 264 -18.41 12.80 0.70
N THR A 265 -17.17 13.20 0.47
CA THR A 265 -16.45 14.19 1.29
C THR A 265 -17.17 15.55 1.31
N LYS A 266 -17.75 15.99 0.19
CA LYS A 266 -18.57 17.21 0.16
C LYS A 266 -19.81 17.13 1.06
N ALA A 267 -20.39 15.95 1.23
CA ALA A 267 -21.50 15.74 2.17
C ALA A 267 -20.99 15.72 3.62
N LEU A 268 -19.91 14.98 3.88
CA LEU A 268 -19.29 14.82 5.20
C LEU A 268 -18.69 16.13 5.76
N ALA A 269 -18.26 17.05 4.90
CA ALA A 269 -17.70 18.33 5.34
C ALA A 269 -18.76 19.36 5.79
N LYS A 270 -20.05 19.03 5.73
CA LYS A 270 -21.14 19.94 6.16
C LYS A 270 -21.47 19.72 7.64
N LYS A 271 -22.06 20.75 8.26
CA LYS A 271 -22.72 20.57 9.56
C LYS A 271 -23.96 19.70 9.39
N GLY A 272 -24.22 18.81 10.35
CA GLY A 272 -25.37 17.92 10.31
C GLY A 272 -25.27 16.81 11.34
N ARG A 273 -26.19 15.85 11.28
CA ARG A 273 -26.21 14.66 12.12
C ARG A 273 -26.03 13.42 11.25
N ILE A 274 -25.14 12.53 11.65
CA ILE A 274 -24.98 11.19 11.07
C ILE A 274 -25.78 10.22 11.92
N GLU A 275 -26.50 9.32 11.26
CA GLU A 275 -27.13 8.16 11.87
C GLU A 275 -26.66 6.90 11.14
N ILE A 276 -26.12 5.94 11.89
CA ILE A 276 -25.64 4.66 11.40
C ILE A 276 -26.50 3.58 12.05
N SER A 277 -27.20 2.81 11.21
CA SER A 277 -27.99 1.68 11.66
C SER A 277 -27.68 0.43 10.84
N HIS A 278 -27.74 -0.73 11.49
CA HIS A 278 -27.58 -2.02 10.83
C HIS A 278 -28.31 -3.12 11.62
N SER A 279 -28.83 -4.13 10.93
CA SER A 279 -29.62 -5.22 11.53
C SER A 279 -28.85 -6.09 12.54
N ASN A 280 -27.52 -5.95 12.61
CA ASN A 280 -26.67 -6.59 13.62
C ASN A 280 -26.75 -5.92 15.01
N GLY A 281 -27.57 -4.88 15.17
CA GLY A 281 -27.74 -4.13 16.41
C GLY A 281 -26.96 -2.82 16.47
N THR A 282 -26.31 -2.40 15.38
CA THR A 282 -25.74 -1.05 15.29
C THR A 282 -26.87 -0.03 15.26
N GLN A 283 -26.83 0.91 16.19
CA GLN A 283 -27.65 2.12 16.23
C GLN A 283 -26.79 3.19 16.89
N PHE A 284 -26.18 4.04 16.08
CA PHE A 284 -25.25 5.06 16.54
C PHE A 284 -25.53 6.39 15.83
N SER A 285 -25.37 7.50 16.53
CA SER A 285 -25.43 8.82 15.91
C SER A 285 -24.38 9.76 16.49
N CYS A 286 -23.87 10.65 15.65
CA CYS A 286 -22.97 11.72 16.04
C CYS A 286 -23.21 12.96 15.17
N ASP A 287 -22.70 14.10 15.60
CA ASP A 287 -22.81 15.36 14.88
C ASP A 287 -21.55 15.65 14.07
N LEU A 288 -21.76 16.36 12.96
CA LEU A 288 -20.72 16.95 12.14
C LEU A 288 -20.70 18.46 12.41
N VAL A 289 -19.53 18.96 12.74
CA VAL A 289 -19.31 20.40 13.03
C VAL A 289 -18.75 21.18 11.84
N GLY A 290 -18.66 20.53 10.68
CA GLY A 290 -18.10 21.12 9.45
C GLY A 290 -16.58 21.02 9.35
N ASN A 291 -15.99 19.98 9.96
CA ASN A 291 -14.58 19.68 9.82
C ASN A 291 -14.25 19.30 8.36
N PRO A 292 -13.01 19.53 7.89
CA PRO A 292 -12.55 19.01 6.61
C PRO A 292 -12.71 17.48 6.54
N ALA A 293 -13.25 16.99 5.42
CA ALA A 293 -13.32 15.57 5.11
C ALA A 293 -12.18 15.19 4.14
N GLY A 294 -11.60 14.01 4.33
CA GLY A 294 -10.50 13.48 3.53
C GLY A 294 -10.92 12.31 2.64
N ILE A 295 -10.10 12.02 1.63
CA ILE A 295 -10.22 10.86 0.76
C ILE A 295 -8.84 10.24 0.58
N GLU A 296 -8.74 8.93 0.76
CA GLU A 296 -7.59 8.14 0.30
C GLU A 296 -7.91 7.68 -1.12
N ASP A 297 -7.38 8.40 -2.10
CA ASP A 297 -7.59 8.15 -3.53
C ASP A 297 -6.38 7.52 -4.23
N GLY A 298 -5.31 7.25 -3.47
CA GLY A 298 -4.10 6.66 -3.99
C GLY A 298 -3.23 7.62 -4.80
N ILE A 299 -3.40 8.94 -4.63
CA ILE A 299 -2.66 9.99 -5.33
C ILE A 299 -2.05 10.95 -4.31
N ILE A 300 -0.78 11.29 -4.47
CA ILE A 300 -0.14 12.36 -3.68
C ILE A 300 -0.09 13.63 -4.51
N THR A 301 -0.88 14.60 -4.10
CA THR A 301 -0.94 15.95 -4.67
C THR A 301 -0.06 16.93 -3.89
N LYS A 302 0.08 18.15 -4.42
CA LYS A 302 0.78 19.22 -3.70
C LYS A 302 -0.01 19.63 -2.45
N GLU A 303 -1.33 19.65 -2.55
CA GLU A 303 -2.25 19.99 -1.47
C GLU A 303 -2.12 19.00 -0.31
N ASP A 304 -1.97 17.71 -0.59
CA ASP A 304 -1.73 16.69 0.45
C ASP A 304 -0.42 16.98 1.21
N LEU A 305 0.66 17.26 0.47
CA LEU A 305 1.95 17.61 1.05
C LEU A 305 1.89 18.91 1.88
N ASP A 306 1.08 19.88 1.47
CA ASP A 306 0.86 21.13 2.22
C ASP A 306 0.07 20.90 3.51
N GLN A 307 -0.76 19.85 3.55
CA GLN A 307 -1.45 19.38 4.76
C GLN A 307 -0.61 18.42 5.61
N GLY A 308 0.60 18.08 5.14
CA GLY A 308 1.49 17.14 5.80
C GLY A 308 1.14 15.67 5.56
N GLU A 309 0.28 15.37 4.59
CA GLU A 309 -0.02 14.02 4.12
C GLU A 309 0.88 13.67 2.94
N ASN A 310 1.77 12.70 3.17
CA ASN A 310 2.87 12.42 2.26
C ASN A 310 2.95 10.93 1.86
N MET A 311 1.95 10.14 2.23
CA MET A 311 1.89 8.70 1.99
C MET A 311 0.49 8.31 1.52
N ALA A 312 0.39 7.74 0.32
CA ALA A 312 -0.83 7.14 -0.19
C ALA A 312 -0.82 5.64 0.12
N ASN A 313 -1.97 5.07 0.46
CA ASN A 313 -2.13 3.64 0.68
C ASN A 313 -2.82 2.99 -0.52
N LEU A 314 -2.24 1.89 -1.01
CA LEU A 314 -2.81 1.08 -2.09
C LEU A 314 -3.14 -0.32 -1.56
N PRO A 315 -4.38 -0.83 -1.73
CA PRO A 315 -5.50 -0.22 -2.43
C PRO A 315 -6.09 0.99 -1.70
N ALA A 316 -6.55 1.97 -2.48
CA ALA A 316 -7.22 3.18 -2.01
C ALA A 316 -8.75 3.00 -2.00
N GLY A 317 -9.51 3.99 -1.49
CA GLY A 317 -10.97 3.98 -1.56
C GLY A 317 -11.72 4.44 -0.31
N GLU A 318 -11.03 4.97 0.69
CA GLU A 318 -11.67 5.48 1.92
C GLU A 318 -12.02 6.96 1.79
N ALA A 319 -13.18 7.35 2.34
CA ALA A 319 -13.50 8.75 2.61
C ALA A 319 -13.88 8.88 4.09
N PHE A 320 -13.34 9.90 4.74
CA PHE A 320 -13.42 10.03 6.20
C PHE A 320 -13.63 11.48 6.63
N VAL A 321 -14.18 11.66 7.83
CA VAL A 321 -14.30 12.95 8.51
C VAL A 321 -14.22 12.71 10.01
N VAL A 322 -13.62 13.66 10.74
CA VAL A 322 -13.66 13.65 12.20
C VAL A 322 -14.98 14.27 12.65
N PRO A 323 -15.87 13.52 13.32
CA PRO A 323 -17.12 14.07 13.87
C PRO A 323 -16.85 15.00 15.06
N ASP A 324 -17.87 15.60 15.66
CA ASP A 324 -17.72 16.24 16.96
C ASP A 324 -17.42 15.18 18.02
N VAL A 325 -16.22 15.21 18.60
CA VAL A 325 -15.75 14.27 19.62
C VAL A 325 -16.57 14.31 20.92
N LYS A 326 -17.39 15.35 21.11
CA LYS A 326 -18.32 15.49 22.24
C LYS A 326 -19.75 15.08 21.87
N SER A 327 -19.94 14.59 20.65
CA SER A 327 -21.19 14.01 20.16
C SER A 327 -20.97 12.52 19.94
N GLY A 328 -22.00 11.70 20.11
CA GLY A 328 -21.85 10.26 19.94
C GLY A 328 -22.70 9.53 20.94
N ASP A 329 -23.79 8.96 20.47
CA ASP A 329 -24.75 8.22 21.29
C ASP A 329 -25.14 6.92 20.60
N GLY A 330 -25.22 5.85 21.40
CA GLY A 330 -25.72 4.56 20.96
C GLY A 330 -24.63 3.48 20.93
N THR A 331 -24.77 2.50 20.05
CA THR A 331 -23.89 1.32 20.00
C THR A 331 -23.50 1.00 18.56
N ILE A 332 -22.20 0.76 18.35
CA ILE A 332 -21.63 0.24 17.11
C ILE A 332 -21.32 -1.24 17.31
N VAL A 333 -21.83 -2.09 16.41
CA VAL A 333 -21.52 -3.52 16.35
C VAL A 333 -20.72 -3.77 15.08
N PHE A 334 -19.45 -4.16 15.23
CA PHE A 334 -18.55 -4.40 14.11
C PHE A 334 -18.97 -5.67 13.37
N ASP A 335 -19.25 -5.53 12.07
CA ASP A 335 -19.64 -6.62 11.18
C ASP A 335 -18.41 -7.40 10.64
N ARG A 336 -17.21 -6.85 10.80
CA ARG A 336 -15.93 -7.45 10.45
C ARG A 336 -15.04 -7.66 11.67
N PRO A 337 -14.23 -8.74 11.68
CA PRO A 337 -13.23 -8.94 12.73
C PRO A 337 -12.07 -7.95 12.57
N ILE A 338 -11.42 -7.60 13.68
CA ILE A 338 -10.20 -6.80 13.69
C ILE A 338 -9.00 -7.74 13.59
N ALA A 339 -8.15 -7.53 12.59
CA ALA A 339 -6.89 -8.24 12.45
C ALA A 339 -5.88 -7.70 13.48
N TRP A 340 -5.35 -8.55 14.34
CA TRP A 340 -4.42 -8.16 15.40
C TRP A 340 -3.24 -9.12 15.49
N LEU A 341 -2.07 -8.72 14.96
CA LEU A 341 -0.81 -9.48 15.06
C LEU A 341 -0.95 -11.01 14.86
N GLY A 342 -1.63 -11.41 13.78
CA GLY A 342 -1.92 -12.81 13.46
C GLY A 342 -3.08 -13.47 14.22
N ARG A 343 -3.92 -12.69 14.92
CA ARG A 343 -5.14 -13.14 15.59
C ARG A 343 -6.35 -12.33 15.14
N TRP A 344 -7.53 -12.90 15.27
CA TRP A 344 -8.79 -12.20 15.03
C TRP A 344 -9.41 -11.73 16.35
N ILE A 345 -9.80 -10.47 16.42
CA ILE A 345 -10.71 -9.99 17.47
C ILE A 345 -12.10 -9.93 16.84
N ARG A 346 -13.07 -10.66 17.39
CA ARG A 346 -14.38 -10.83 16.76
C ARG A 346 -15.51 -10.29 17.62
N GLY A 347 -16.61 -9.91 16.95
CA GLY A 347 -17.85 -9.51 17.62
C GLY A 347 -17.68 -8.27 18.49
N VAL A 348 -16.84 -7.34 18.05
CA VAL A 348 -16.56 -6.10 18.77
C VAL A 348 -17.81 -5.24 18.83
N ARG A 349 -18.12 -4.75 20.03
CA ARG A 349 -19.23 -3.84 20.32
C ARG A 349 -18.69 -2.68 21.13
N VAL A 350 -19.10 -1.47 20.78
CA VAL A 350 -18.69 -0.25 21.47
C VAL A 350 -19.91 0.64 21.69
N ALA A 351 -20.14 1.07 22.92
CA ALA A 351 -21.24 1.94 23.30
C ALA A 351 -20.73 3.33 23.68
N PHE A 352 -21.46 4.36 23.24
CA PHE A 352 -21.15 5.76 23.46
C PHE A 352 -22.32 6.49 24.12
N ASP A 353 -22.01 7.45 24.97
CA ASP A 353 -22.94 8.39 25.62
C ASP A 353 -22.29 9.79 25.65
N GLY A 354 -22.89 10.76 24.98
CA GLY A 354 -22.37 12.12 24.90
C GLY A 354 -20.93 12.22 24.38
N GLY A 355 -20.59 11.39 23.38
CA GLY A 355 -19.24 11.31 22.80
C GLY A 355 -18.24 10.53 23.64
N ARG A 356 -18.64 9.94 24.77
CA ARG A 356 -17.77 9.10 25.60
C ARG A 356 -18.05 7.62 25.39
N MET A 357 -17.02 6.82 25.13
CA MET A 357 -17.09 5.37 25.16
C MET A 357 -17.35 4.89 26.59
N THR A 358 -18.54 4.38 26.84
CA THR A 358 -18.98 3.89 28.16
C THR A 358 -18.70 2.41 28.34
N LYS A 359 -18.67 1.64 27.24
CA LYS A 359 -18.45 0.20 27.27
C LYS A 359 -17.90 -0.31 25.94
N PHE A 360 -17.00 -1.29 26.02
CA PHE A 360 -16.70 -2.15 24.88
C PHE A 360 -16.73 -3.63 25.29
N SER A 361 -16.96 -4.50 24.30
CA SER A 361 -16.78 -5.94 24.46
C SER A 361 -16.42 -6.63 23.14
N ALA A 362 -15.86 -7.82 23.19
CA ALA A 362 -15.61 -8.68 22.03
C ALA A 362 -15.93 -10.15 22.37
N SER A 363 -16.42 -10.92 21.39
CA SER A 363 -16.73 -12.34 21.60
C SER A 363 -15.50 -13.24 21.55
N GLU A 364 -14.40 -12.75 20.98
CA GLU A 364 -13.12 -13.47 20.87
C GLU A 364 -11.97 -12.47 21.07
N ASN A 365 -10.97 -12.83 21.88
CA ASN A 365 -9.76 -12.05 22.12
C ASN A 365 -9.99 -10.60 22.62
N GLU A 366 -11.01 -10.38 23.47
CA GLU A 366 -11.31 -9.08 24.07
C GLU A 366 -10.15 -8.52 24.92
N ASP A 367 -9.40 -9.41 25.56
CA ASP A 367 -8.21 -9.10 26.36
C ASP A 367 -7.19 -8.28 25.56
N LEU A 368 -7.06 -8.52 24.25
CA LEU A 368 -6.17 -7.75 23.38
C LEU A 368 -6.59 -6.28 23.30
N ILE A 369 -7.90 -5.99 23.19
CA ILE A 369 -8.40 -4.60 23.25
C ILE A 369 -8.16 -4.02 24.64
N ARG A 370 -8.37 -4.80 25.71
CA ARG A 370 -8.20 -4.32 27.09
C ARG A 370 -6.76 -3.92 27.40
N THR A 371 -5.77 -4.68 26.93
CA THR A 371 -4.36 -4.35 27.10
C THR A 371 -4.01 -3.03 26.43
N GLU A 372 -4.39 -2.87 25.15
CA GLU A 372 -4.17 -1.63 24.40
C GLU A 372 -4.86 -0.43 25.06
N TRP A 373 -6.09 -0.64 25.50
CA TRP A 373 -6.84 0.38 26.20
C TRP A 373 -6.17 0.82 27.50
N ALA A 374 -5.57 -0.10 28.25
CA ALA A 374 -4.87 0.22 29.48
C ALA A 374 -3.63 1.09 29.23
N GLU A 375 -2.91 0.82 28.15
CA GLU A 375 -1.69 1.53 27.75
C GLU A 375 -1.96 2.87 27.05
N ALA A 376 -3.16 3.05 26.47
CA ALA A 376 -3.55 4.29 25.80
C ALA A 376 -3.51 5.51 26.73
N THR A 377 -2.95 6.61 26.22
CA THR A 377 -2.81 7.91 26.88
C THR A 377 -3.72 8.98 26.24
N GLY A 378 -4.01 10.06 26.97
CA GLY A 378 -4.86 11.14 26.49
C GLY A 378 -6.36 10.88 26.74
N PRO A 379 -7.27 11.65 26.12
CA PRO A 379 -8.72 11.49 26.27
C PRO A 379 -9.23 10.29 25.47
N LYS A 380 -8.72 9.10 25.81
CA LYS A 380 -8.93 7.86 25.06
C LYS A 380 -10.40 7.45 24.95
N ASP A 381 -11.23 7.86 25.91
CA ASP A 381 -12.66 7.58 25.97
C ASP A 381 -13.52 8.52 25.14
N LEU A 382 -12.96 9.54 24.50
CA LEU A 382 -13.73 10.35 23.54
C LEU A 382 -13.78 9.66 22.17
N LEU A 383 -14.86 9.95 21.42
CA LEU A 383 -15.07 9.49 20.05
C LEU A 383 -13.91 9.87 19.11
#